data_AF-A0A0N7JEY6-F1
#
_entry.id   AF-A0A0N7JEY6-F1
#
_cell.length_a   1.000
_cell.length_b   1.000
_cell.length_c   1.000
_cell.angle_alpha   90.00
_cell.angle_beta   90.00
_cell.angle_gamma   90.00
#
_symmetry.space_group_name_H-M   'P 1'
#
loop_
_entity.id
_entity.type
_entity.pdbx_description
1 polymer ?
#
loop_
_entity_poly.entity_id
_entity_poly.type
_entity_poly.pdbx_seq_one_letter_code
_entity_poly.pdbx_strand_id
1 'polypeptide(L)'
;MYNSLSDDELLTLIKESDNMAFDESINRYHRILYKTSKRMLIHDKEQVDEPICYAYNELWLTRYTISSETDLFQYLKSMFTKKAIKILMGSKHVDRYLEILSDFLDTMTDNSTSHASL
;
A
#
# COMPACT_ATOMS: atom_id res chain seq x y z
N MET A 1 12.14 13.76 -15.77
CA MET A 1 12.23 12.29 -15.66
C MET A 1 11.35 11.91 -14.47
N TYR A 2 10.44 10.95 -14.58
CA TYR A 2 9.42 10.72 -13.53
C TYR A 2 10.02 10.22 -12.20
N ASN A 3 11.18 9.55 -12.25
CA ASN A 3 11.91 9.05 -11.07
C ASN A 3 12.48 10.12 -10.13
N SER A 4 12.51 11.40 -10.52
CA SER A 4 12.96 12.50 -9.67
C SER A 4 11.82 13.27 -9.01
N LEU A 5 10.57 12.94 -9.37
CA LEU A 5 9.39 13.61 -8.82
C LEU A 5 9.16 13.20 -7.36
N SER A 6 8.64 14.11 -6.55
CA SER A 6 8.11 13.78 -5.23
C SER A 6 6.83 12.96 -5.35
N ASP A 7 6.38 12.39 -4.24
CA ASP A 7 5.14 11.62 -4.18
C ASP A 7 3.91 12.51 -4.44
N ASP A 8 3.96 13.78 -3.99
CA ASP A 8 2.92 14.78 -4.24
C ASP A 8 2.86 15.20 -5.72
N GLU A 9 4.02 15.35 -6.36
CA GLU A 9 4.13 15.64 -7.79
C GLU A 9 3.63 14.47 -8.64
N LEU A 10 3.99 13.24 -8.27
CA LEU A 10 3.48 12.02 -8.90
C LEU A 10 1.96 11.93 -8.77
N LEU A 11 1.43 12.16 -7.57
CA LEU A 11 -0.01 12.13 -7.34
C LEU A 11 -0.71 13.19 -8.21
N THR A 12 -0.19 14.41 -8.25
CA THR A 12 -0.74 15.48 -9.09
C THR A 12 -0.85 15.06 -10.55
N LEU A 13 0.20 14.48 -11.12
CA LEU A 13 0.21 14.00 -12.51
C LEU A 13 -0.73 12.80 -12.73
N ILE A 14 -0.84 11.89 -11.75
CA ILE A 14 -1.78 10.77 -11.79
C ILE A 14 -3.23 11.28 -11.83
N LYS A 15 -3.55 12.33 -11.07
CA LYS A 15 -4.89 12.97 -11.11
C LYS A 15 -5.21 13.55 -12.50
N GLU A 16 -4.19 14.01 -13.21
CA GLU A 16 -4.26 14.47 -14.60
C GLU A 16 -4.26 13.33 -15.63
N SER A 17 -4.29 12.06 -15.17
CA SER A 17 -4.26 10.85 -16.01
C SER A 17 -2.97 10.65 -16.80
N ASP A 18 -1.85 11.16 -16.27
CA ASP A 18 -0.52 10.84 -16.79
C ASP A 18 -0.17 9.38 -16.48
N ASN A 19 -0.17 8.54 -17.52
CA ASN A 19 0.15 7.11 -17.41
C ASN A 19 1.62 6.87 -17.01
N MET A 20 2.54 7.74 -17.41
CA MET A 20 3.96 7.57 -17.06
C MET A 20 4.22 7.86 -15.58
N ALA A 21 3.49 8.81 -14.99
CA ALA A 21 3.50 9.01 -13.53
C ALA A 21 2.90 7.81 -12.79
N PHE A 22 1.81 7.23 -13.32
CA PHE A 22 1.22 6.02 -12.77
C PHE A 22 2.20 4.83 -12.80
N ASP A 23 2.82 4.58 -13.95
CA ASP A 23 3.82 3.51 -14.11
C ASP A 23 5.04 3.71 -13.20
N GLU A 24 5.49 4.96 -13.03
CA GLU A 24 6.57 5.29 -12.10
C GLU A 24 6.17 4.95 -10.65
N SER A 25 4.94 5.24 -10.23
CA SER A 25 4.47 4.88 -8.88
C SER A 25 4.50 3.35 -8.66
N ILE A 26 4.14 2.57 -9.68
CA ILE A 26 4.26 1.11 -9.66
C ILE A 26 5.72 0.71 -9.48
N ASN A 27 6.62 1.23 -10.31
CA ASN A 27 8.05 0.92 -10.23
C ASN A 27 8.64 1.20 -8.85
N ARG A 28 8.25 2.31 -8.21
CA ARG A 28 8.73 2.71 -6.88
C ARG A 28 8.26 1.78 -5.77
N TYR A 29 6.95 1.53 -5.70
CA TYR A 29 6.38 0.89 -4.50
C TYR A 29 6.11 -0.61 -4.66
N HIS A 30 6.07 -1.13 -5.89
CA HIS A 30 5.72 -2.53 -6.15
C HIS A 30 6.58 -3.49 -5.33
N ARG A 31 7.90 -3.29 -5.27
CA ARG A 31 8.80 -4.16 -4.49
C ARG A 31 8.47 -4.18 -2.99
N ILE A 32 8.08 -3.03 -2.42
CA ILE A 32 7.76 -2.88 -1.00
C ILE A 32 6.41 -3.54 -0.69
N LEU A 33 5.40 -3.27 -1.52
CA LEU A 33 4.07 -3.87 -1.41
C LEU A 33 4.14 -5.38 -1.60
N TYR A 34 4.91 -5.85 -2.59
CA TYR A 34 5.12 -7.27 -2.87
C TYR A 34 5.82 -8.02 -1.72
N LYS A 35 6.83 -7.41 -1.10
CA LYS A 35 7.45 -8.00 0.10
C LYS A 35 6.46 -8.09 1.25
N THR A 36 5.62 -7.07 1.42
CA THR A 36 4.60 -7.02 2.47
C THR A 36 3.50 -8.05 2.23
N SER A 37 3.02 -8.17 0.98
CA SER A 37 2.01 -9.15 0.59
C SER A 37 2.50 -10.58 0.73
N LYS A 38 3.74 -10.87 0.35
CA LYS A 38 4.33 -12.19 0.60
C LYS A 38 4.38 -12.57 2.07
N ARG A 39 4.61 -11.62 2.99
CA ARG A 39 4.58 -11.87 4.44
C ARG A 39 3.16 -12.08 4.95
N MET A 40 2.18 -11.35 4.40
CA MET A 40 0.77 -11.51 4.80
C MET A 40 0.14 -12.79 4.22
N LEU A 41 0.54 -13.21 3.02
CA LEU A 41 -0.12 -14.25 2.22
C LEU A 41 0.79 -15.47 1.90
N ILE A 42 1.71 -15.81 2.81
CA ILE A 42 2.81 -16.79 2.63
C ILE A 42 2.41 -18.13 1.97
N HIS A 43 1.18 -18.61 2.17
CA HIS A 43 0.74 -19.92 1.68
C HIS A 43 0.00 -19.90 0.35
N ASP A 44 -0.29 -18.70 -0.18
CA ASP A 44 -1.10 -18.55 -1.39
C ASP A 44 -0.41 -17.58 -2.35
N LYS A 45 0.65 -18.09 -3.01
CA LYS A 45 1.49 -17.29 -3.92
C LYS A 45 0.69 -16.65 -5.05
N GLU A 46 -0.41 -17.29 -5.48
CA GLU A 46 -1.31 -16.76 -6.52
C GLU A 46 -2.11 -15.54 -6.03
N GLN A 47 -2.21 -15.31 -4.72
CA GLN A 47 -2.97 -14.20 -4.14
C GLN A 47 -2.12 -12.99 -3.77
N VAL A 48 -0.79 -13.05 -3.93
CA VAL A 48 0.15 -11.99 -3.54
C VAL A 48 0.00 -10.74 -4.40
N ASP A 49 -0.31 -10.92 -5.68
CA ASP A 49 -0.46 -9.85 -6.67
C ASP A 49 -1.83 -9.19 -6.62
N GLU A 50 -2.88 -9.94 -6.25
CA GLU A 50 -4.27 -9.46 -6.25
C GLU A 50 -4.46 -8.19 -5.39
N PRO A 51 -3.97 -8.10 -4.15
CA PRO A 51 -4.04 -6.88 -3.35
C PRO A 51 -3.30 -5.68 -3.95
N ILE A 52 -2.20 -5.93 -4.66
CA ILE A 52 -1.38 -4.88 -5.27
C ILE A 52 -2.14 -4.32 -6.49
N CYS A 53 -2.59 -5.20 -7.38
CA CYS A 53 -3.42 -4.81 -8.52
C CYS A 53 -4.69 -4.09 -8.08
N TYR A 54 -5.34 -4.56 -7.00
CA TYR A 54 -6.49 -3.87 -6.42
C TYR A 54 -6.15 -2.45 -5.97
N ALA A 55 -5.06 -2.24 -5.22
CA ALA A 55 -4.67 -0.91 -4.73
C ALA A 55 -4.43 0.09 -5.88
N TYR A 56 -3.74 -0.35 -6.94
CA TYR A 56 -3.49 0.49 -8.11
C TYR A 56 -4.74 0.74 -8.95
N ASN A 57 -5.65 -0.24 -9.06
CA ASN A 57 -6.94 -0.03 -9.70
C ASN A 57 -7.79 0.99 -8.94
N GLU A 58 -7.86 0.90 -7.61
CA GLU A 58 -8.60 1.89 -6.80
C GLU A 58 -8.00 3.28 -6.93
N LEU A 59 -6.66 3.40 -6.89
CA LEU A 59 -5.98 4.66 -7.15
C LEU A 59 -6.38 5.24 -8.50
N TRP A 60 -6.30 4.44 -9.56
CA TRP A 60 -6.65 4.90 -10.90
C TRP A 60 -8.13 5.30 -10.99
N LEU A 61 -9.06 4.48 -10.50
CA LEU A 61 -10.49 4.76 -10.54
C LEU A 61 -10.87 6.02 -9.76
N THR A 62 -10.18 6.29 -8.65
CA THR A 62 -10.46 7.44 -7.77
C THR A 62 -9.57 8.65 -8.03
N ARG A 63 -8.71 8.61 -9.06
CA ARG A 63 -7.72 9.66 -9.36
C ARG A 63 -8.32 11.07 -9.52
N TYR A 64 -9.55 11.20 -10.02
CA TYR A 64 -10.18 12.52 -10.16
C TYR A 64 -10.71 13.10 -8.84
N THR A 65 -10.89 12.25 -7.82
CA THR A 65 -11.55 12.61 -6.55
C THR A 65 -10.64 12.53 -5.34
N ILE A 66 -9.49 11.85 -5.46
CA ILE A 66 -8.51 11.74 -4.36
C ILE A 66 -7.97 13.12 -3.97
N SER A 67 -7.86 13.40 -2.67
CA SER A 67 -7.33 14.68 -2.17
C SER A 67 -5.86 14.83 -2.58
N SER A 68 -5.45 16.03 -2.98
CA SER A 68 -4.04 16.31 -3.29
C SER A 68 -3.14 16.26 -2.06
N GLU A 69 -3.70 16.31 -0.84
CA GLU A 69 -2.96 16.17 0.43
C GLU A 69 -2.75 14.69 0.82
N THR A 70 -3.19 13.76 -0.02
CA THR A 70 -3.08 12.33 0.27
C THR A 70 -1.64 11.87 0.09
N ASP A 71 -1.06 11.27 1.12
CA ASP A 71 0.21 10.54 0.96
C ASP A 71 -0.01 9.32 0.06
N LEU A 72 0.62 9.34 -1.12
CA LEU A 72 0.43 8.34 -2.17
C LEU A 72 0.78 6.93 -1.68
N PHE A 73 1.89 6.78 -0.96
CA PHE A 73 2.33 5.47 -0.46
C PHE A 73 1.39 4.93 0.61
N GLN A 74 0.97 5.75 1.57
CA GLN A 74 0.05 5.33 2.62
C GLN A 74 -1.33 5.01 2.07
N TYR A 75 -1.80 5.73 1.05
CA TYR A 75 -3.03 5.39 0.35
C TYR A 75 -2.95 3.99 -0.27
N LEU A 76 -1.90 3.72 -1.06
CA LEU A 76 -1.68 2.43 -1.70
C LEU A 76 -1.57 1.31 -0.66
N LYS A 77 -0.79 1.54 0.41
CA LYS A 77 -0.63 0.58 1.50
C LYS A 77 -1.95 0.29 2.22
N SER A 78 -2.81 1.30 2.39
CA SER A 78 -4.13 1.14 3.03
C SER A 78 -5.08 0.30 2.18
N MET A 79 -5.19 0.59 0.88
CA MET A 79 -6.02 -0.19 -0.05
C MET A 79 -5.52 -1.63 -0.19
N PHE A 80 -4.20 -1.78 -0.30
CA PHE A 80 -3.51 -3.07 -0.28
C PHE A 80 -3.88 -3.88 0.98
N THR A 81 -3.70 -3.28 2.17
CA THR A 81 -3.92 -3.95 3.45
C THR A 81 -5.38 -4.36 3.61
N LYS A 82 -6.31 -3.46 3.26
CA LYS A 82 -7.76 -3.75 3.26
C LYS A 82 -8.10 -4.98 2.41
N LYS A 83 -7.53 -5.09 1.20
CA LYS A 83 -7.77 -6.23 0.32
C LYS A 83 -7.10 -7.50 0.82
N ALA A 84 -5.86 -7.44 1.29
CA ALA A 84 -5.17 -8.58 1.87
C ALA A 84 -5.90 -9.15 3.09
N ILE A 85 -6.45 -8.29 3.97
CA ILE A 85 -7.28 -8.71 5.10
C ILE A 85 -8.56 -9.39 4.62
N LYS A 86 -9.24 -8.82 3.61
CA LYS A 86 -10.45 -9.43 3.03
C LYS A 86 -10.19 -10.84 2.51
N ILE A 87 -9.06 -11.05 1.85
CA ILE A 87 -8.60 -12.36 1.38
C ILE A 87 -8.37 -13.31 2.57
N LEU A 88 -7.63 -12.87 3.59
CA LEU A 88 -7.35 -13.67 4.79
C LEU A 88 -8.61 -14.08 5.55
N MET A 89 -9.58 -13.17 5.71
CA MET A 89 -10.87 -13.47 6.35
C MET A 89 -11.71 -14.50 5.57
N GLY A 90 -11.59 -14.53 4.24
CA GLY A 90 -12.23 -15.53 3.40
C GLY A 90 -11.51 -16.89 3.39
N SER A 91 -10.27 -16.93 3.88
CA SER A 91 -9.45 -18.13 3.97
C SER A 91 -9.62 -18.84 5.32
N LYS A 92 -9.22 -20.11 5.43
CA LYS A 92 -9.23 -20.88 6.69
C LYS A 92 -8.15 -20.43 7.70
N HIS A 93 -7.52 -19.26 7.50
CA HIS A 93 -6.33 -18.80 8.22
C HIS A 93 -6.61 -17.55 9.08
N VAL A 94 -7.77 -17.47 9.72
CA VAL A 94 -8.19 -16.32 10.55
C VAL A 94 -7.23 -16.07 11.72
N ASP A 95 -6.63 -17.10 12.31
CA ASP A 95 -5.66 -16.92 13.42
C ASP A 95 -4.45 -16.08 13.02
N ARG A 96 -4.04 -16.11 11.74
CA ARG A 96 -2.94 -15.28 11.21
C ARG A 96 -3.29 -13.80 11.09
N TYR A 97 -4.57 -13.46 10.95
CA TYR A 97 -4.98 -12.07 10.99
C TYR A 97 -4.61 -11.40 12.32
N LEU A 98 -4.70 -12.14 13.43
CA LEU A 98 -4.30 -11.66 14.75
C LEU A 98 -2.79 -11.42 14.84
N GLU A 99 -1.97 -12.26 14.22
CA GLU A 99 -0.50 -12.08 14.16
C GLU A 99 -0.11 -10.83 13.36
N ILE A 100 -0.72 -10.63 12.18
CA ILE A 100 -0.42 -9.46 11.33
C ILE A 100 -0.91 -8.17 11.97
N LEU A 101 -2.08 -8.19 12.63
CA LEU A 101 -2.56 -7.06 13.42
C LEU A 101 -1.61 -6.70 14.55
N SER A 102 -1.06 -7.69 15.25
CA SER A 102 -0.05 -7.46 16.30
C SER A 102 1.19 -6.77 15.72
N ASP A 103 1.78 -7.33 14.66
CA ASP A 103 2.94 -6.74 13.96
C ASP A 103 2.66 -5.29 13.47
N PHE A 104 1.44 -5.04 13.01
CA PHE A 104 1.02 -3.71 12.55
C PHE A 104 0.85 -2.71 13.69
N LEU A 105 0.30 -3.14 14.84
CA LEU A 105 0.18 -2.31 16.03
C LEU A 105 1.57 -1.99 16.62
N ASP A 106 2.47 -2.97 16.67
CA ASP A 106 3.83 -2.80 17.17
C ASP A 106 4.62 -1.78 16.33
N THR A 107 4.47 -1.84 15.01
CA THR A 107 5.11 -0.86 14.10
C THR A 107 4.54 0.56 14.22
N MET A 108 3.31 0.75 14.71
CA MET A 108 2.78 2.08 15.03
C MET A 108 3.32 2.63 16.36
N THR A 109 3.49 1.77 17.36
CA THR A 109 4.02 2.18 18.67
C THR A 109 5.51 2.54 18.59
N ASP A 110 6.30 1.89 17.74
CA ASP A 110 7.71 2.22 17.56
C ASP A 110 7.94 3.59 16.89
N ASN A 111 7.04 4.00 15.97
CA ASN A 111 7.13 5.30 15.31
C ASN A 111 6.72 6.47 16.23
N SER A 112 6.29 6.18 17.46
CA SER A 112 5.93 7.16 18.50
C SER A 112 7.00 7.31 19.60
N THR A 113 8.06 6.47 19.60
CA THR A 113 9.07 6.44 20.70
C THR A 113 10.45 6.95 20.27
N SER A 114 10.51 7.99 19.42
CA SER A 114 11.76 8.70 19.11
C SER A 114 11.57 10.21 19.04
N HIS A 115 11.09 10.82 20.14
CA HIS A 115 11.45 12.19 20.53
C HIS A 115 11.02 12.48 21.99
N ALA A 116 11.58 11.73 22.94
CA ALA A 116 11.52 12.11 24.36
C ALA A 116 12.79 11.64 25.08
N SER A 117 13.88 12.39 24.91
CA SER A 117 14.99 12.37 25.85
C SER A 117 15.54 13.79 25.93
N LEU A 118 15.28 14.40 27.08
CA LEU A 118 15.86 15.65 27.57
C LEU A 118 17.36 15.49 27.83
#